data_AF-A0A6N9I4B8-F1
#
_entry.id   AF-A0A6N9I4B8-F1
#
_cell.length_a   1.000
_cell.length_b   1.000
_cell.length_c   1.000
_cell.angle_alpha   90.00
_cell.angle_beta   90.00
_cell.angle_gamma   90.00
#
_symmetry.space_group_name_H-M   'P 1'
#
loop_
_entity.id
_entity.type
_entity.pdbx_description
1 polymer ?
#
loop_
_entity_poly.entity_id
_entity_poly.type
_entity_poly.pdbx_seq_one_letter_code
_entity_poly.pdbx_strand_id
1 'polypeptide(L)'
;MRRELFELTKTKLANRPKQIIDLNQWLFVTINTAKAMIDNTAKSQFAYLNHFIKCDTTREIQYLFDKIQGKFGSLNFSKRYSPNYLYLCSLVANFPPMNLSAENQKLISAFIGFNDYLLYGI
;
A
#
# COMPACT_ATOMS: atom_id res chain seq x y z
N MET A 1 -8.06 11.58 11.36
CA MET A 1 -8.21 10.88 10.06
C MET A 1 -7.10 9.86 9.73
N ARG A 2 -5.85 10.25 9.36
CA ARG A 2 -4.83 9.27 8.91
C ARG A 2 -4.45 8.22 9.96
N ARG A 3 -4.23 8.64 11.21
CA ARG A 3 -3.90 7.73 12.32
C ARG A 3 -5.08 6.84 12.73
N GLU A 4 -6.30 7.36 12.71
CA GLU A 4 -7.51 6.55 12.95
C GLU A 4 -7.69 5.47 11.88
N LEU A 5 -7.52 5.83 10.59
CA LEU A 5 -7.57 4.85 9.50
C LEU A 5 -6.46 3.80 9.65
N PHE A 6 -5.27 4.19 10.08
CA PHE A 6 -4.19 3.25 10.37
C PHE A 6 -4.57 2.27 11.49
N GLU A 7 -5.01 2.74 12.66
CA GLU A 7 -5.36 1.86 13.78
C GLU A 7 -6.56 0.96 13.45
N LEU A 8 -7.56 1.49 12.75
CA LEU A 8 -8.72 0.72 12.29
C LEU A 8 -8.32 -0.35 11.28
N THR A 9 -7.47 0.01 10.30
CA THR A 9 -6.96 -0.95 9.31
C THR A 9 -6.12 -2.01 9.98
N LYS A 10 -5.19 -1.62 10.86
CA LYS A 10 -4.33 -2.52 11.64
C LYS A 10 -5.15 -3.53 12.45
N THR A 11 -6.16 -3.05 13.19
CA THR A 11 -7.08 -3.90 13.97
C THR A 11 -7.82 -4.88 13.07
N LYS A 12 -8.31 -4.43 11.91
CA LYS A 12 -8.99 -5.31 10.95
C LYS A 12 -8.05 -6.36 10.36
N LEU A 13 -6.82 -5.98 10.02
CA LEU A 13 -5.80 -6.87 9.47
C LEU A 13 -5.28 -7.90 10.47
N ALA A 14 -5.31 -7.60 11.77
CA ALA A 14 -4.98 -8.55 12.82
C ALA A 14 -5.88 -9.81 12.77
N ASN A 15 -7.12 -9.67 12.30
CA ASN A 15 -8.05 -10.79 12.08
C ASN A 15 -7.83 -11.54 10.76
N ARG A 16 -6.79 -11.19 9.99
CA ARG A 16 -6.42 -11.82 8.70
C ARG A 16 -7.59 -12.00 7.72
N PRO A 17 -8.41 -10.96 7.44
CA PRO A 17 -9.44 -11.06 6.40
C PRO A 17 -8.81 -11.44 5.06
N LYS A 18 -9.53 -12.22 4.25
CA LYS A 18 -9.06 -12.65 2.92
C LYS A 18 -9.12 -11.55 1.86
N GLN A 19 -9.91 -10.50 2.11
CA GLN A 19 -10.15 -9.42 1.15
C GLN A 19 -10.40 -8.09 1.87
N ILE A 20 -10.10 -7.00 1.18
CA ILE A 20 -10.50 -5.65 1.58
C ILE A 20 -11.62 -5.21 0.65
N ILE A 21 -12.74 -4.73 1.21
CA ILE A 21 -13.90 -4.25 0.45
C ILE A 21 -13.90 -2.72 0.37
N ASP A 22 -13.36 -2.07 1.40
CA ASP A 22 -13.29 -0.62 1.48
C ASP A 22 -12.11 -0.07 0.66
N LEU A 23 -12.41 0.84 -0.28
CA LEU A 23 -11.42 1.41 -1.17
C LEU A 23 -10.36 2.23 -0.43
N ASN A 24 -10.73 2.96 0.63
CA ASN A 24 -9.79 3.78 1.37
C ASN A 24 -8.78 2.93 2.14
N GLN A 25 -9.24 1.84 2.76
CA GLN A 25 -8.39 0.82 3.38
C GLN A 25 -7.49 0.16 2.34
N TRP A 26 -8.02 -0.19 1.17
CA TRP A 26 -7.22 -0.83 0.12
C TRP A 26 -6.12 0.12 -0.39
N LEU A 27 -6.47 1.37 -0.72
CA LEU A 27 -5.49 2.39 -1.10
C LEU A 27 -4.43 2.59 -0.02
N PHE A 28 -4.84 2.63 1.24
CA PHE A 28 -3.92 2.77 2.37
C PHE A 28 -2.97 1.58 2.48
N VAL A 29 -3.47 0.35 2.44
CA VAL A 29 -2.67 -0.87 2.46
C VAL A 29 -1.68 -0.92 1.31
N THR A 30 -2.13 -0.62 0.09
CA THR A 30 -1.30 -0.64 -1.12
C THR A 30 -0.15 0.35 -1.03
N ILE A 31 -0.45 1.61 -0.70
CA ILE A 31 0.58 2.68 -0.63
C ILE A 31 1.50 2.47 0.56
N ASN A 32 0.98 2.06 1.72
CA ASN A 32 1.77 1.81 2.92
C ASN A 32 2.77 0.66 2.70
N THR A 33 2.31 -0.42 2.04
CA THR A 33 3.16 -1.57 1.72
C THR A 33 4.21 -1.21 0.66
N ALA A 34 3.84 -0.44 -0.37
CA ALA A 34 4.78 0.09 -1.35
C ALA A 34 5.86 0.95 -0.70
N LYS A 35 5.46 1.86 0.20
CA LYS A 35 6.38 2.72 0.95
C LYS A 35 7.33 1.92 1.83
N ALA A 36 6.85 0.88 2.51
CA ALA A 36 7.69 0.01 3.33
C ALA A 36 8.80 -0.69 2.52
N MET A 37 8.50 -1.12 1.29
CA MET A 37 9.50 -1.70 0.38
C MET A 37 10.57 -0.67 0.02
N ILE A 38 10.17 0.54 -0.38
CA ILE A 38 11.11 1.59 -0.78
C ILE A 38 11.93 2.07 0.42
N ASP A 39 11.34 2.24 1.62
CA ASP A 39 12.06 2.73 2.80
C ASP A 39 13.15 1.77 3.23
N ASN A 40 12.84 0.47 3.15
CA ASN A 40 13.78 -0.58 3.52
C ASN A 40 14.94 -0.73 2.53
N THR A 41 14.74 -0.39 1.25
CA THR A 41 15.72 -0.68 0.19
C THR A 41 16.40 0.54 -0.42
N ALA A 42 15.66 1.62 -0.65
CA ALA A 42 16.11 2.80 -1.38
C ALA A 42 15.30 4.03 -0.97
N LYS A 43 15.39 4.45 0.29
CA LYS A 43 14.65 5.59 0.85
C LYS A 43 14.74 6.88 0.02
N SER A 44 15.89 7.11 -0.64
CA SER A 44 16.09 8.23 -1.56
C SER A 44 15.12 8.24 -2.76
N GLN A 45 14.48 7.10 -3.08
CA GLN A 45 13.52 6.95 -4.16
C GLN A 45 12.05 7.12 -3.73
N PHE A 46 11.78 7.71 -2.55
CA PHE A 46 10.40 8.00 -2.10
C PHE A 46 9.56 8.79 -3.10
N ALA A 47 10.19 9.64 -3.91
CA ALA A 47 9.50 10.38 -4.98
C ALA A 47 8.76 9.45 -5.97
N TYR A 48 9.15 8.18 -6.08
CA TYR A 48 8.47 7.19 -6.92
C TYR A 48 7.02 6.94 -6.48
N LEU A 49 6.70 7.15 -5.20
CA LEU A 49 5.33 7.02 -4.70
C LEU A 49 4.38 8.07 -5.29
N ASN A 50 4.88 9.23 -5.74
CA ASN A 50 4.06 10.28 -6.34
C ASN A 50 3.40 9.84 -7.65
N HIS A 51 3.88 8.77 -8.28
CA HIS A 51 3.22 8.19 -9.46
C HIS A 51 1.80 7.68 -9.13
N PHE A 52 1.51 7.28 -7.89
CA PHE A 52 0.15 6.86 -7.49
C PHE A 52 -0.88 7.98 -7.61
N ILE A 53 -0.47 9.24 -7.46
CA ILE A 53 -1.37 10.41 -7.53
C ILE A 53 -1.95 10.58 -8.94
N LYS A 54 -1.23 10.07 -9.96
CA LYS A 54 -1.61 10.18 -11.37
C LYS A 54 -2.46 9.00 -11.86
N CYS A 55 -2.78 8.06 -11.00
CA CYS A 55 -3.64 6.94 -11.36
C CYS A 55 -5.10 7.35 -11.28
N ASP A 56 -5.87 6.93 -12.28
CA ASP A 56 -7.30 7.18 -12.40
C ASP A 56 -8.13 5.92 -12.08
N THR A 57 -7.49 4.76 -11.98
CA THR A 57 -8.18 3.49 -11.67
C THR A 57 -7.42 2.62 -10.66
N THR A 58 -8.15 1.73 -9.96
CA THR A 58 -7.52 0.73 -9.07
C THR A 58 -6.60 -0.23 -9.84
N ARG A 59 -6.87 -0.51 -11.12
CA ARG A 59 -5.97 -1.30 -11.98
C ARG A 59 -4.63 -0.63 -12.19
N GLU A 60 -4.62 0.68 -12.44
CA GLU A 60 -3.38 1.44 -12.59
C GLU A 60 -2.58 1.51 -11.29
N ILE A 61 -3.27 1.67 -10.15
CA ILE A 61 -2.65 1.58 -8.82
C ILE A 61 -2.01 0.19 -8.63
N GLN A 62 -2.73 -0.89 -8.94
CA GLN A 62 -2.20 -2.25 -8.80
C GLN A 62 -0.99 -2.47 -9.71
N TYR A 63 -1.07 -2.06 -10.98
CA TYR A 63 0.04 -2.15 -11.92
C TYR A 63 1.28 -1.37 -11.45
N LEU A 64 1.10 -0.18 -10.88
CA LEU A 64 2.19 0.59 -10.30
C LEU A 64 2.75 -0.08 -9.05
N PHE A 65 1.90 -0.67 -8.21
CA PHE A 65 2.34 -1.47 -7.07
C PHE A 65 3.20 -2.65 -7.52
N ASP A 66 2.79 -3.40 -8.54
CA ASP A 66 3.55 -4.53 -9.08
C ASP A 66 4.92 -4.09 -9.62
N LYS A 67 4.99 -2.92 -10.27
CA LYS A 67 6.28 -2.31 -10.68
C LYS A 67 7.18 -2.00 -9.48
N ILE A 68 6.63 -1.40 -8.43
CA ILE A 68 7.37 -1.11 -7.20
C ILE A 68 7.82 -2.44 -6.55
N GLN A 69 6.95 -3.44 -6.51
CA GLN A 69 7.25 -4.74 -5.96
C GLN A 69 8.40 -5.43 -6.72
N GLY A 70 8.37 -5.40 -8.06
CA GLY A 70 9.46 -5.94 -8.87
C GLY A 70 10.79 -5.20 -8.66
N LYS A 71 10.74 -3.87 -8.56
CA LYS A 71 11.92 -3.02 -8.44
C LYS A 71 12.54 -3.00 -7.02
N PHE A 72 11.70 -2.95 -5.99
CA PHE A 72 12.12 -2.72 -4.59
C PHE A 72 11.81 -3.89 -3.66
N GLY A 73 10.92 -4.81 -4.04
CA GLY A 73 10.54 -5.97 -3.23
C GLY A 73 11.35 -7.24 -3.54
N SER A 74 12.26 -7.20 -4.53
CA SER A 74 13.01 -8.36 -5.02
C SER A 74 14.40 -8.48 -4.39
N LEU A 75 15.25 -7.45 -4.50
CA LEU A 75 16.62 -7.42 -4.00
C LEU A 75 16.71 -6.59 -2.71
N ASN A 76 17.42 -7.08 -1.69
CA ASN A 76 17.70 -6.38 -0.43
C ASN A 76 16.50 -6.01 0.46
N PHE A 77 15.27 -6.35 0.06
CA PHE A 77 14.10 -6.18 0.91
C PHE A 77 14.06 -7.27 1.99
N SER A 78 14.45 -6.89 3.21
CA SER A 78 14.57 -7.81 4.36
C SER A 78 13.28 -8.54 4.76
N LYS A 79 12.11 -8.04 4.34
CA LYS A 79 10.80 -8.64 4.66
C LYS A 79 10.15 -9.37 3.50
N ARG A 80 10.88 -9.64 2.40
CA ARG A 80 10.36 -10.32 1.20
C ARG A 80 9.65 -11.64 1.47
N TYR A 81 10.09 -12.39 2.48
CA TYR A 81 9.51 -13.68 2.86
C TYR A 81 8.67 -13.61 4.14
N SER A 82 8.42 -12.41 4.67
CA SER A 82 7.62 -12.24 5.88
C SER A 82 6.16 -12.63 5.61
N PRO A 83 5.52 -13.41 6.49
CA PRO A 83 4.09 -13.73 6.38
C PRO A 83 3.21 -12.48 6.30
N ASN A 84 3.59 -11.40 6.98
CA ASN A 84 2.85 -10.13 6.94
C ASN A 84 2.94 -9.48 5.57
N TYR A 85 4.15 -9.45 4.99
CA TYR A 85 4.35 -8.90 3.65
C TYR A 85 3.57 -9.68 2.59
N LEU A 86 3.71 -11.01 2.59
CA LEU A 86 3.00 -11.88 1.63
C LEU A 86 1.48 -11.72 1.77
N TYR A 87 0.98 -11.61 3.00
CA TYR A 87 -0.41 -11.34 3.28
C TYR A 87 -0.86 -9.98 2.71
N LEU A 88 -0.13 -8.90 2.99
CA LEU A 88 -0.46 -7.57 2.46
C LEU A 88 -0.47 -7.57 0.92
N CYS A 89 0.51 -8.19 0.27
CA CYS A 89 0.53 -8.36 -1.18
C CYS A 89 -0.70 -9.11 -1.70
N SER A 90 -1.15 -10.17 -1.01
CA SER A 90 -2.36 -10.89 -1.41
C SER A 90 -3.62 -10.03 -1.34
N LEU A 91 -3.69 -9.07 -0.41
CA LEU A 91 -4.83 -8.15 -0.32
C LEU A 91 -4.80 -7.13 -1.45
N VAL A 92 -3.62 -6.64 -1.80
CA VAL A 92 -3.45 -5.68 -2.91
C VAL A 92 -3.92 -6.30 -4.23
N ALA A 93 -3.57 -7.56 -4.47
CA ALA A 93 -3.84 -8.24 -5.74
C ALA A 93 -5.33 -8.54 -6.02
N ASN A 94 -6.19 -8.54 -4.99
CA ASN A 94 -7.56 -9.05 -5.05
C ASN A 94 -8.62 -7.96 -4.82
N PHE A 95 -8.47 -6.80 -5.47
CA PHE A 95 -9.45 -5.72 -5.36
C PHE A 95 -10.14 -5.43 -6.70
N PRO A 96 -11.45 -5.16 -6.71
CA PRO A 96 -12.19 -4.96 -7.95
C PRO A 96 -11.72 -3.73 -8.75
N PRO A 97 -11.80 -3.79 -10.09
CA PRO A 97 -11.51 -2.64 -10.94
C PRO A 97 -12.57 -1.55 -10.73
N MET A 98 -12.13 -0.32 -10.44
CA MET A 98 -12.99 0.84 -10.32
C MET A 98 -12.23 2.14 -10.59
N ASN A 99 -12.97 3.21 -10.89
CA ASN A 99 -12.43 4.55 -11.09
C ASN A 99 -12.14 5.23 -9.76
N LEU A 100 -11.11 6.07 -9.74
CA LEU A 100 -10.73 6.89 -8.61
C LEU A 100 -11.31 8.29 -8.79
N SER A 101 -11.85 8.83 -7.70
CA SER A 101 -12.32 10.22 -7.68
C SER A 101 -11.17 11.19 -7.35
N ALA A 102 -11.40 12.48 -7.50
CA ALA A 102 -10.48 13.51 -7.02
C ALA A 102 -10.23 13.43 -5.49
N GLU A 103 -11.20 12.94 -4.71
CA GLU A 103 -11.01 12.72 -3.27
C GLU A 103 -10.02 11.58 -3.00
N ASN A 104 -10.07 10.52 -3.80
CA ASN A 104 -9.12 9.41 -3.72
C ASN A 104 -7.70 9.91 -4.00
N GLN A 105 -7.50 10.78 -4.98
CA GLN A 105 -6.18 11.35 -5.29
C GLN A 105 -5.62 12.17 -4.11
N LYS A 106 -6.49 12.93 -3.42
CA LYS A 106 -6.11 13.65 -2.18
C LYS A 106 -5.73 12.68 -1.06
N LEU A 107 -6.47 11.59 -0.89
CA LEU A 107 -6.18 10.55 0.10
C LEU A 107 -4.84 9.86 -0.19
N ILE A 108 -4.57 9.50 -1.45
CA ILE A 108 -3.30 8.91 -1.89
C ILE A 108 -2.13 9.81 -1.46
N SER A 109 -2.19 11.10 -1.78
CA SER A 109 -1.17 12.08 -1.38
C SER A 109 -0.98 12.12 0.15
N ALA A 110 -2.09 12.10 0.89
CA ALA A 110 -2.06 12.09 2.35
C ALA A 110 -1.41 10.80 2.92
N PHE A 111 -1.63 9.64 2.28
CA PHE A 111 -1.08 8.34 2.69
C PHE A 111 0.41 8.20 2.40
N ILE A 112 0.91 8.78 1.29
CA ILE A 112 2.34 8.81 0.97
C ILE A 112 3.14 9.47 2.11
N GLY A 113 2.61 10.55 2.67
CA GLY A 113 3.22 11.27 3.80
C GLY A 113 3.06 10.61 5.17
N PHE A 114 2.49 9.40 5.27
CA PHE A 114 2.27 8.72 6.54
C PHE A 114 3.49 7.86 6.94
N ASN A 115 3.90 7.95 8.21
CA ASN A 115 5.20 7.43 8.66
C ASN A 115 5.17 6.09 9.38
N ASP A 116 3.99 5.59 9.78
CA ASP A 116 3.87 4.27 10.41
C ASP A 116 3.59 3.20 9.36
N TYR A 117 4.08 1.97 9.59
CA TYR A 117 4.00 0.87 8.63
C TYR A 117 3.17 -0.29 9.18
N LEU A 118 2.16 -0.72 8.41
CA LEU A 118 1.33 -1.89 8.72
C LEU A 118 2.17 -3.17 8.75
N LEU A 119 3.17 -3.26 7.87
CA LEU A 119 4.06 -4.42 7.73
C LEU A 119 4.67 -4.90 9.06
N TYR A 120 4.99 -3.96 9.97
CA TYR A 120 5.65 -4.24 11.24
C TYR A 120 4.69 -4.37 12.42
N GLY A 121 3.38 -4.19 12.22
CA GLY A 121 2.41 -4.04 13.31
C GLY A 121 1.17 -4.93 13.24
N ILE A 122 1.07 -5.85 12.29
CA ILE A 122 -0.06 -6.80 12.13
C ILE A 122 0.34 -8.24 12.37
#